data_AF-A0A2E0QIG7-F1
#
_entry.id   AF-A0A2E0QIG7-F1
#
_cell.length_a   1.000
_cell.length_b   1.000
_cell.length_c   1.000
_cell.angle_alpha   90.00
_cell.angle_beta   90.00
_cell.angle_gamma   90.00
#
_symmetry.space_group_name_H-M   'P 1'
#
loop_
_entity.id
_entity.type
_entity.pdbx_description
1 polymer ?
#
loop_
_entity_poly.entity_id
_entity_poly.type
_entity_poly.pdbx_seq_one_letter_code
_entity_poly.pdbx_strand_id
1 'polypeptide(L)'
;MLNSIFKEAIQNREKTLSILKGPKYEKIIQKAKENWVEYKPQKQEVVSAGIDSSFNSTKFQGAELWAVTAVSIKSNGEIIADLHDFGLDTSPELASMASKMEIEACNMSIDNADLVLMDGSLYSQFMTRQASLTQLMIESMKKRNNVVFISKTSNTRKQFEDLGAIAGDIFYYNHATSTPGFSKIFEDSKFGNDKIITSVFARLADSLPLIKVELFGSGHTDNDVIQILNKIYKNSIGGYPYSLKLAHNNCKISGNDLTKLASIHGLSNEIGSREVLG
;
A
#
# COMPACT_ATOMS: atom_id res chain seq x y z
N MET A 1 -5.02 34.63 7.83
CA MET A 1 -3.97 33.63 8.12
C MET A 1 -3.58 32.81 6.90
N LEU A 2 -4.53 32.24 6.13
CA LEU A 2 -4.22 31.50 4.90
C LEU A 2 -3.49 32.35 3.83
N ASN A 3 -3.96 33.58 3.57
CA ASN A 3 -3.35 34.47 2.56
C ASN A 3 -1.90 34.88 2.88
N SER A 4 -1.58 35.09 4.16
CA SER A 4 -0.21 35.41 4.59
C SER A 4 0.72 34.19 4.43
N ILE A 5 0.22 32.99 4.73
CA ILE A 5 0.95 31.72 4.51
C ILE A 5 1.23 31.52 3.02
N PHE A 6 0.25 31.74 2.14
CA PHE A 6 0.47 31.60 0.69
C PHE A 6 1.47 32.60 0.15
N LYS A 7 1.41 33.85 0.60
CA LYS A 7 2.40 34.87 0.22
C LYS A 7 3.82 34.46 0.63
N GLU A 8 3.99 33.97 1.86
CA GLU A 8 5.28 33.49 2.34
C GLU A 8 5.75 32.23 1.60
N ALA A 9 4.84 31.29 1.29
CA ALA A 9 5.16 30.09 0.51
C ALA A 9 5.65 30.43 -0.90
N ILE A 10 5.04 31.43 -1.56
CA ILE A 10 5.49 31.93 -2.86
C ILE A 10 6.89 32.53 -2.74
N GLN A 11 7.13 33.35 -1.72
CA GLN A 11 8.44 33.97 -1.47
C GLN A 11 9.54 32.93 -1.20
N ASN A 12 9.19 31.82 -0.55
CA ASN A 12 10.13 30.76 -0.16
C ASN A 12 10.21 29.57 -1.14
N ARG A 13 9.53 29.62 -2.30
CA ARG A 13 9.43 28.50 -3.24
C ARG A 13 10.77 27.86 -3.59
N GLU A 14 11.75 28.68 -4.00
CA GLU A 14 13.07 28.18 -4.41
C GLU A 14 13.84 27.56 -3.24
N LYS A 15 13.69 28.12 -2.04
CA LYS A 15 14.27 27.56 -0.81
C LYS A 15 13.65 26.20 -0.49
N THR A 16 12.32 26.05 -0.62
CA THR A 16 11.65 24.77 -0.40
C THR A 16 12.06 23.73 -1.46
N LEU A 17 12.19 24.13 -2.73
CA LEU A 17 12.65 23.24 -3.80
C LEU A 17 14.11 22.80 -3.61
N SER A 18 14.98 23.69 -3.13
CA SER A 18 16.39 23.36 -2.87
C SER A 18 16.55 22.41 -1.69
N ILE A 19 15.69 22.50 -0.67
CA ILE A 19 15.64 21.51 0.42
C ILE A 19 15.25 20.13 -0.12
N LEU A 20 14.22 20.07 -0.99
CA LEU A 20 13.75 18.80 -1.55
C LEU A 20 14.82 18.12 -2.42
N LYS A 21 15.53 18.90 -3.25
CA LYS A 21 16.61 18.37 -4.08
C LYS A 21 17.82 17.99 -3.22
N GLY A 22 18.22 18.85 -2.28
CA GLY A 22 19.40 18.63 -1.46
C GLY A 22 20.72 18.70 -2.26
N PRO A 23 21.88 18.73 -1.60
CA PRO A 23 23.17 18.98 -2.25
C PRO A 23 23.64 17.83 -3.14
N LYS A 24 23.16 16.60 -2.90
CA LYS A 24 23.55 15.38 -3.63
C LYS A 24 22.48 14.91 -4.62
N TYR A 25 21.48 15.74 -4.92
CA TYR A 25 20.34 15.40 -5.79
C TYR A 25 20.77 14.71 -7.09
N GLU A 26 21.58 15.39 -7.90
CA GLU A 26 21.97 14.92 -9.23
C GLU A 26 22.77 13.61 -9.15
N LYS A 27 23.57 13.44 -8.09
CA LYS A 27 24.31 12.20 -7.84
C LYS A 27 23.35 11.04 -7.52
N ILE A 28 22.29 11.29 -6.73
CA ILE A 28 21.26 10.29 -6.43
C ILE A 28 20.47 9.95 -7.69
N ILE A 29 20.07 10.95 -8.49
CA ILE A 29 19.38 10.73 -9.77
C ILE A 29 20.22 9.90 -10.73
N GLN A 30 21.52 10.21 -10.86
CA GLN A 30 22.42 9.43 -11.70
C GLN A 30 22.54 7.99 -11.20
N LYS A 31 22.65 7.78 -9.88
CA LYS A 31 22.68 6.45 -9.29
C LYS A 31 21.37 5.69 -9.51
N ALA A 32 20.24 6.37 -9.42
CA ALA A 32 18.93 5.80 -9.69
C ALA A 32 18.79 5.36 -11.17
N LYS A 33 19.34 6.13 -12.12
CA LYS A 33 19.41 5.74 -13.54
C LYS A 33 20.28 4.49 -13.74
N GLU A 34 21.45 4.43 -13.10
CA GLU A 34 22.33 3.25 -13.16
C GLU A 34 21.71 2.00 -12.55
N ASN A 35 20.90 2.18 -11.51
CA ASN A 35 20.18 1.08 -10.85
C ASN A 35 18.89 0.71 -11.58
N TRP A 36 18.49 1.41 -12.65
CA TRP A 36 17.26 1.12 -13.37
C TRP A 36 17.49 0.05 -14.43
N VAL A 37 16.70 -1.02 -14.36
CA VAL A 37 16.64 -2.06 -15.38
C VAL A 37 15.49 -1.74 -16.31
N GLU A 38 15.81 -1.32 -17.53
CA GLU A 38 14.79 -1.08 -18.55
C GLU A 38 14.16 -2.41 -18.97
N TYR A 39 12.83 -2.47 -18.82
CA TYR A 39 12.06 -3.63 -19.20
C TYR A 39 10.63 -3.20 -19.51
N LYS A 40 10.10 -3.65 -20.65
CA LYS A 40 8.71 -3.40 -21.01
C LYS A 40 7.89 -4.65 -20.68
N PRO A 41 7.02 -4.61 -19.65
CA PRO A 41 6.19 -5.76 -19.30
C PRO A 41 5.33 -6.24 -20.47
N GLN A 42 5.23 -7.57 -20.60
CA GLN A 42 4.37 -8.25 -21.55
C GLN A 42 3.16 -8.82 -20.82
N LYS A 43 2.01 -8.86 -21.50
CA LYS A 43 0.80 -9.43 -20.90
C LYS A 43 0.98 -10.95 -20.78
N GLN A 44 0.92 -11.44 -19.55
CA GLN A 44 0.94 -12.86 -19.23
C GLN A 44 -0.39 -13.25 -18.59
N GLU A 45 -1.00 -14.35 -19.05
CA GLU A 45 -2.24 -14.84 -18.46
C GLU A 45 -2.05 -15.17 -16.97
N VAL A 46 -3.01 -14.71 -16.17
CA VAL A 46 -2.98 -14.84 -14.71
C VAL A 46 -4.38 -14.61 -14.15
N VAL A 47 -4.77 -15.44 -13.19
CA VAL A 47 -5.86 -15.13 -12.26
C VAL A 47 -5.28 -14.34 -11.10
N SER A 48 -5.50 -13.02 -11.08
CA SER A 48 -5.02 -12.14 -10.01
C SER A 48 -6.16 -11.73 -9.08
N ALA A 49 -5.95 -11.86 -7.77
CA ALA A 49 -6.84 -11.34 -6.73
C ALA A 49 -6.17 -10.14 -6.03
N GLY A 50 -6.93 -9.09 -5.76
CA GLY A 50 -6.49 -7.91 -5.01
C GLY A 50 -7.20 -7.86 -3.66
N ILE A 51 -6.45 -7.48 -2.62
CA ILE A 51 -6.91 -7.40 -1.23
C ILE A 51 -6.65 -5.99 -0.72
N ASP A 52 -7.67 -5.40 -0.11
CA ASP A 52 -7.58 -4.13 0.63
C ASP A 52 -8.56 -4.18 1.80
N SER A 53 -8.27 -3.40 2.83
CA SER A 53 -9.11 -3.23 4.01
C SER A 53 -9.34 -1.77 4.34
N SER A 54 -10.43 -1.51 5.04
CA SER A 54 -10.76 -0.17 5.49
C SER A 54 -11.53 -0.27 6.81
N PHE A 55 -11.36 0.74 7.64
CA PHE A 55 -12.14 0.93 8.84
C PHE A 55 -12.50 2.40 8.99
N ASN A 56 -13.59 2.66 9.68
CA ASN A 56 -14.00 4.00 10.02
C ASN A 56 -14.75 3.98 11.35
N SER A 57 -14.77 5.11 12.05
CA SER A 57 -15.50 5.25 13.30
C SER A 57 -16.04 6.66 13.50
N THR A 58 -17.10 6.75 14.32
CA THR A 58 -17.67 8.01 14.79
C THR A 58 -17.81 7.97 16.29
N LYS A 59 -17.46 9.07 16.95
CA LYS A 59 -17.39 9.18 18.41
C LYS A 59 -18.66 9.80 18.96
N PHE A 60 -19.12 9.25 20.07
CA PHE A 60 -20.17 9.75 20.94
C PHE A 60 -19.56 10.06 22.32
N GLN A 61 -20.35 10.60 23.25
CA GLN A 61 -19.86 10.80 24.62
C GLN A 61 -19.56 9.45 25.30
N GLY A 62 -18.27 9.13 25.40
CA GLY A 62 -17.80 7.92 26.09
C GLY A 62 -17.96 6.62 25.29
N ALA A 63 -18.30 6.69 23.99
CA ALA A 63 -18.41 5.52 23.13
C ALA A 63 -18.00 5.87 21.69
N GLU A 64 -17.64 4.85 20.91
CA GLU A 64 -17.18 4.93 19.54
C GLU A 64 -17.87 3.83 18.74
N LEU A 65 -18.72 4.24 17.80
CA LEU A 65 -19.32 3.33 16.82
C LEU A 65 -18.31 3.16 15.69
N TRP A 66 -18.03 1.91 15.33
CA TRP A 66 -17.02 1.59 14.35
C TRP A 66 -17.49 0.50 13.40
N ALA A 67 -16.88 0.48 12.22
CA ALA A 67 -17.01 -0.60 11.26
C ALA A 67 -15.64 -0.86 10.61
N VAL A 68 -15.38 -2.12 10.29
CA VAL A 68 -14.17 -2.61 9.61
C VAL A 68 -14.57 -3.60 8.54
N THR A 69 -13.84 -3.61 7.44
CA THR A 69 -14.04 -4.54 6.33
C THR A 69 -12.73 -4.85 5.62
N ALA A 70 -12.63 -6.05 5.06
CA ALA A 70 -11.60 -6.42 4.09
C ALA A 70 -12.22 -7.19 2.94
N VAL A 71 -11.78 -6.87 1.72
CA VAL A 71 -12.31 -7.46 0.50
C VAL A 71 -11.18 -8.09 -0.29
N SER A 72 -11.39 -9.31 -0.78
CA SER A 72 -10.59 -9.92 -1.83
C SER A 72 -11.42 -10.11 -3.09
N ILE A 73 -10.92 -9.59 -4.21
CA ILE A 73 -11.64 -9.59 -5.49
C ILE A 73 -10.70 -9.85 -6.65
N LYS A 74 -11.13 -10.71 -7.58
CA LYS A 74 -10.42 -11.01 -8.82
C LYS A 74 -10.53 -9.86 -9.82
N SER A 75 -9.64 -9.83 -10.80
CA SER A 75 -9.67 -8.81 -11.87
C SER A 75 -10.91 -8.87 -12.76
N ASN A 76 -11.64 -9.99 -12.80
CA ASN A 76 -12.93 -10.13 -13.48
C ASN A 76 -14.13 -9.66 -12.62
N GLY A 77 -13.91 -9.21 -11.39
CA GLY A 77 -14.95 -8.76 -10.47
C GLY A 77 -15.52 -9.84 -9.54
N GLU A 78 -15.08 -11.09 -9.64
CA GLU A 78 -15.50 -12.16 -8.73
C GLU A 78 -14.91 -11.93 -7.34
N ILE A 79 -15.77 -11.82 -6.33
CA ILE A 79 -15.38 -11.66 -4.93
C ILE A 79 -15.01 -13.03 -4.36
N ILE A 80 -13.81 -13.11 -3.77
CA ILE A 80 -13.32 -14.29 -3.03
C ILE A 80 -13.66 -14.17 -1.55
N ALA A 81 -13.50 -12.97 -0.99
CA ALA A 81 -13.77 -12.68 0.41
C ALA A 81 -14.42 -11.30 0.55
N ASP A 82 -15.44 -11.21 1.39
CA ASP A 82 -16.12 -9.98 1.79
C ASP A 82 -16.35 -10.07 3.31
N LEU A 83 -15.34 -9.63 4.05
CA LEU A 83 -15.30 -9.70 5.50
C LEU A 83 -15.71 -8.34 6.06
N HIS A 84 -16.54 -8.35 7.10
CA HIS A 84 -16.95 -7.13 7.79
C HIS A 84 -17.28 -7.40 9.25
N ASP A 85 -17.11 -6.38 10.08
CA ASP A 85 -17.55 -6.36 11.47
C ASP A 85 -17.86 -4.92 11.88
N PHE A 86 -18.70 -4.75 12.89
CA PHE A 86 -19.07 -3.45 13.43
C PHE A 86 -19.40 -3.57 14.91
N GLY A 87 -19.25 -2.46 15.63
CA GLY A 87 -19.53 -2.47 17.05
C GLY A 87 -19.55 -1.09 17.68
N LEU A 88 -19.85 -1.08 18.97
CA LEU A 88 -19.83 0.10 19.83
C LEU A 88 -18.94 -0.20 21.04
N ASP A 89 -17.81 0.50 21.14
CA ASP A 89 -16.83 0.31 22.22
C ASP A 89 -16.21 1.66 22.60
N THR A 90 -15.41 1.72 23.65
CA THR A 90 -14.75 2.93 24.15
C THR A 90 -13.41 3.22 23.48
N SER A 91 -12.71 2.17 23.02
CA SER A 91 -11.36 2.28 22.43
C SER A 91 -11.05 1.06 21.53
N PRO A 92 -11.73 0.93 20.38
CA PRO A 92 -11.54 -0.23 19.49
C PRO A 92 -10.16 -0.20 18.80
N GLU A 93 -9.52 -1.36 18.66
CA GLU A 93 -8.25 -1.51 17.93
C GLU A 93 -8.48 -1.75 16.42
N LEU A 94 -9.10 -0.79 15.72
CA LEU A 94 -9.57 -0.96 14.33
C LEU A 94 -8.49 -1.42 13.35
N ALA A 95 -7.26 -0.88 13.46
CA ALA A 95 -6.14 -1.26 12.60
C ALA A 95 -5.69 -2.73 12.80
N SER A 96 -5.82 -3.25 14.03
CA SER A 96 -5.56 -4.65 14.37
C SER A 96 -6.62 -5.56 13.76
N MET A 97 -7.88 -5.14 13.82
CA MET A 97 -9.00 -5.89 13.23
C MET A 97 -8.93 -5.91 11.71
N ALA A 98 -8.63 -4.78 11.07
CA ALA A 98 -8.44 -4.70 9.62
C ALA A 98 -7.28 -5.61 9.16
N SER A 99 -6.13 -5.52 9.82
CA SER A 99 -4.97 -6.40 9.55
C SER A 99 -5.32 -7.90 9.66
N LYS A 100 -6.13 -8.29 10.65
CA LYS A 100 -6.59 -9.68 10.81
C LYS A 100 -7.46 -10.12 9.63
N MET A 101 -8.43 -9.28 9.23
CA MET A 101 -9.30 -9.56 8.10
C MET A 101 -8.53 -9.63 6.78
N GLU A 102 -7.49 -8.81 6.58
CA GLU A 102 -6.61 -8.92 5.41
C GLU A 102 -5.88 -10.26 5.35
N ILE A 103 -5.38 -10.75 6.49
CA ILE A 103 -4.74 -12.08 6.58
C ILE A 103 -5.75 -13.19 6.29
N GLU A 104 -6.98 -13.08 6.79
CA GLU A 104 -8.05 -14.04 6.52
C GLU A 104 -8.43 -14.05 5.03
N ALA A 105 -8.67 -12.87 4.44
CA ALA A 105 -8.93 -12.71 3.01
C ALA A 105 -7.76 -13.24 2.15
N CYS A 106 -6.51 -13.05 2.60
CA CYS A 106 -5.32 -13.59 1.95
C CYS A 106 -5.34 -15.12 1.96
N ASN A 107 -5.61 -15.73 3.12
CA ASN A 107 -5.75 -17.19 3.23
C ASN A 107 -6.83 -17.77 2.33
N MET A 108 -7.97 -17.10 2.20
CA MET A 108 -9.03 -17.49 1.27
C MET A 108 -8.62 -17.33 -0.21
N SER A 109 -7.68 -16.44 -0.51
CA SER A 109 -7.29 -16.10 -1.88
C SER A 109 -6.13 -16.91 -2.43
N ILE A 110 -5.23 -17.39 -1.56
CA ILE A 110 -4.00 -18.09 -1.95
C ILE A 110 -4.28 -19.30 -2.86
N ASP A 111 -5.35 -20.06 -2.59
CA ASP A 111 -5.71 -21.24 -3.37
C ASP A 111 -6.62 -20.95 -4.57
N ASN A 112 -7.13 -19.72 -4.67
CA ASN A 112 -8.13 -19.30 -5.66
C ASN A 112 -7.56 -18.33 -6.73
N ALA A 113 -6.27 -17.98 -6.64
CA ALA A 113 -5.60 -17.09 -7.56
C ALA A 113 -4.13 -17.50 -7.81
N ASP A 114 -3.65 -17.28 -9.03
CA ASP A 114 -2.24 -17.48 -9.41
C ASP A 114 -1.33 -16.40 -8.82
N LEU A 115 -1.90 -15.22 -8.53
CA LEU A 115 -1.21 -14.07 -7.95
C LEU A 115 -2.15 -13.32 -7.00
N VAL A 116 -1.79 -13.26 -5.73
CA VAL A 116 -2.49 -12.50 -4.69
C VAL A 116 -1.73 -11.19 -4.48
N LEU A 117 -2.44 -10.08 -4.64
CA LEU A 117 -1.91 -8.73 -4.50
C LEU A 117 -2.49 -8.11 -3.23
N MET A 118 -1.62 -7.74 -2.29
CA MET A 118 -1.99 -7.01 -1.07
C MET A 118 -1.76 -5.52 -1.30
N ASP A 119 -2.75 -4.66 -1.04
CA ASP A 119 -2.51 -3.21 -1.01
C ASP A 119 -1.69 -2.83 0.23
N GLY A 120 -0.73 -1.94 0.05
CA GLY A 120 0.14 -1.46 1.12
C GLY A 120 1.52 -2.10 1.11
N SER A 121 2.18 -2.08 2.28
CA SER A 121 3.59 -2.41 2.40
C SER A 121 3.83 -3.50 3.44
N LEU A 122 4.55 -4.55 3.02
CA LEU A 122 5.02 -5.61 3.91
C LEU A 122 5.96 -5.05 4.99
N TYR A 123 6.77 -4.05 4.63
CA TYR A 123 7.63 -3.36 5.58
C TYR A 123 6.80 -2.69 6.69
N SER A 124 5.72 -1.99 6.33
CA SER A 124 4.80 -1.41 7.31
C SER A 124 4.15 -2.48 8.19
N GLN A 125 3.76 -3.61 7.59
CA GLN A 125 3.17 -4.75 8.30
C GLN A 125 4.11 -5.41 9.31
N PHE A 126 5.43 -5.34 9.09
CA PHE A 126 6.42 -5.85 10.05
C PHE A 126 6.82 -4.80 11.10
N MET A 127 6.63 -3.51 10.81
CA MET A 127 6.85 -2.42 11.77
C MET A 127 5.74 -2.33 12.82
N THR A 128 4.51 -2.71 12.48
CA THR A 128 3.41 -2.76 13.44
C THR A 128 3.75 -3.81 14.50
N ARG A 129 3.71 -3.42 15.79
CA ARG A 129 4.13 -4.26 16.93
C ARG A 129 3.12 -5.37 17.26
N GLN A 130 2.59 -6.04 16.25
CA GLN A 130 1.59 -7.12 16.36
C GLN A 130 2.22 -8.45 15.95
N ALA A 131 3.15 -8.93 16.79
CA ALA A 131 3.99 -10.09 16.47
C ALA A 131 3.20 -11.35 16.05
N SER A 132 2.03 -11.58 16.65
CA SER A 132 1.14 -12.69 16.29
C SER A 132 0.59 -12.58 14.86
N LEU A 133 0.16 -11.38 14.44
CA LEU A 133 -0.36 -11.15 13.08
C LEU A 133 0.76 -11.22 12.04
N THR A 134 1.94 -10.70 12.37
CA THR A 134 3.13 -10.85 11.53
C THR A 134 3.41 -12.32 11.24
N GLN A 135 3.34 -13.18 12.26
CA GLN A 135 3.58 -14.61 12.10
C GLN A 135 2.53 -15.28 11.20
N LEU A 136 1.24 -14.98 11.41
CA LEU A 136 0.16 -15.50 10.56
C LEU A 136 0.29 -15.04 9.10
N MET A 137 0.69 -13.80 8.86
CA MET A 137 0.95 -13.29 7.51
C MET A 137 2.10 -14.05 6.84
N ILE A 138 3.21 -14.27 7.56
CA ILE A 138 4.36 -15.05 7.06
C ILE A 138 3.94 -16.48 6.70
N GLU A 139 3.19 -17.13 7.57
CA GLU A 139 2.66 -18.47 7.32
C GLU A 139 1.77 -18.51 6.06
N SER A 140 0.93 -17.49 5.89
CA SER A 140 0.08 -17.35 4.69
C SER A 140 0.93 -17.21 3.43
N MET A 141 1.91 -16.31 3.41
CA MET A 141 2.79 -16.08 2.25
C MET A 141 3.59 -17.33 1.85
N LYS A 142 4.08 -18.10 2.83
CA LYS A 142 4.88 -19.31 2.61
C LYS A 142 4.09 -20.48 2.01
N LYS A 143 2.75 -20.46 2.01
CA LYS A 143 1.93 -21.58 1.51
C LYS A 143 2.12 -21.84 0.02
N ARG A 144 2.10 -20.80 -0.82
CA ARG A 144 2.21 -20.92 -2.29
C ARG A 144 3.18 -19.94 -2.95
N ASN A 145 3.84 -19.07 -2.18
CA ASN A 145 4.77 -18.05 -2.69
C ASN A 145 4.17 -17.20 -3.84
N ASN A 146 2.87 -16.94 -3.79
CA ASN A 146 2.12 -16.19 -4.80
C ASN A 146 1.55 -14.86 -4.25
N VAL A 147 1.97 -14.45 -3.05
CA VAL A 147 1.53 -13.20 -2.40
C VAL A 147 2.57 -12.10 -2.66
N VAL A 148 2.10 -10.97 -3.16
CA VAL A 148 2.93 -9.79 -3.48
C VAL A 148 2.28 -8.55 -2.91
N PHE A 149 3.08 -7.70 -2.26
CA PHE A 149 2.62 -6.42 -1.72
C PHE A 149 2.89 -5.31 -2.73
N ILE A 150 1.88 -4.47 -2.97
CA ILE A 150 1.95 -3.36 -3.92
C ILE A 150 1.56 -2.07 -3.21
N SER A 151 2.40 -1.05 -3.30
CA SER A 151 2.10 0.29 -2.76
C SER A 151 2.35 1.39 -3.78
N LYS A 152 1.45 2.38 -3.81
CA LYS A 152 1.56 3.60 -4.66
C LYS A 152 2.54 4.63 -4.09
N THR A 153 2.76 4.57 -2.78
CA THR A 153 3.61 5.49 -2.04
C THR A 153 4.60 4.70 -1.22
N SER A 154 5.79 5.27 -1.01
CA SER A 154 6.80 4.68 -0.14
C SER A 154 7.67 5.77 0.47
N ASN A 155 7.91 5.64 1.77
CA ASN A 155 8.84 6.49 2.52
C ASN A 155 10.17 5.78 2.79
N THR A 156 10.41 4.59 2.22
CA THR A 156 11.70 3.91 2.37
C THR A 156 12.79 4.71 1.67
N ARG A 157 13.94 4.87 2.33
CA ARG A 157 15.10 5.63 1.85
C ARG A 157 16.36 4.79 1.75
N LYS A 158 16.20 3.47 1.81
CA LYS A 158 17.30 2.54 2.09
C LYS A 158 18.28 2.40 0.94
N GLN A 159 17.84 2.60 -0.30
CA GLN A 159 18.74 2.47 -1.45
C GLN A 159 19.65 3.70 -1.62
N PHE A 160 19.25 4.86 -1.10
CA PHE A 160 20.00 6.11 -1.26
C PHE A 160 20.35 6.79 0.08
N GLU A 161 20.15 6.12 1.23
CA GLU A 161 20.41 6.63 2.58
C GLU A 161 21.86 7.14 2.72
N ASP A 162 22.83 6.34 2.26
CA ASP A 162 24.27 6.67 2.31
C ASP A 162 24.66 7.88 1.44
N LEU A 163 23.82 8.21 0.46
CA LEU A 163 23.98 9.40 -0.37
C LEU A 163 23.30 10.63 0.25
N GLY A 164 22.73 10.53 1.46
CA GLY A 164 22.06 11.63 2.15
C GLY A 164 20.68 11.94 1.56
N ALA A 165 19.96 10.92 1.09
CA ALA A 165 18.60 11.07 0.58
C ALA A 165 17.65 11.69 1.61
N ILE A 166 16.93 12.74 1.19
CA ILE A 166 15.97 13.46 2.03
C ILE A 166 14.57 12.85 1.83
N ALA A 167 14.21 12.58 0.58
CA ALA A 167 12.94 11.97 0.17
C ALA A 167 13.04 10.43 0.08
N GLY A 168 11.89 9.76 -0.08
CA GLY A 168 11.82 8.32 -0.34
C GLY A 168 12.49 7.91 -1.66
N ASP A 169 13.00 6.68 -1.76
CA ASP A 169 13.68 6.14 -2.94
C ASP A 169 12.79 6.27 -4.21
N ILE A 170 11.48 6.07 -4.06
CA ILE A 170 10.48 6.21 -5.13
C ILE A 170 10.47 7.61 -5.78
N PHE A 171 10.78 8.66 -5.01
CA PHE A 171 10.86 10.03 -5.53
C PHE A 171 12.03 10.17 -6.51
N TYR A 172 13.19 9.64 -6.16
CA TYR A 172 14.39 9.72 -7.00
C TYR A 172 14.22 8.86 -8.27
N TYR A 173 13.67 7.65 -8.17
CA TYR A 173 13.38 6.84 -9.35
C TYR A 173 12.36 7.51 -10.29
N ASN A 174 11.33 8.17 -9.76
CA ASN A 174 10.37 8.91 -10.59
C ASN A 174 11.01 10.06 -11.38
N HIS A 175 12.05 10.70 -10.83
CA HIS A 175 12.79 11.77 -11.53
C HIS A 175 13.93 11.24 -12.42
N ALA A 176 14.40 10.02 -12.18
CA ALA A 176 15.51 9.42 -12.90
C ALA A 176 15.11 8.97 -14.31
N THR A 177 13.90 8.45 -14.48
CA THR A 177 13.43 7.88 -15.73
C THR A 177 11.92 8.04 -15.89
N SER A 178 11.44 8.06 -17.13
CA SER A 178 10.03 7.95 -17.52
C SER A 178 9.69 6.62 -18.22
N THR A 179 10.66 5.75 -18.48
CA THR A 179 10.49 4.49 -19.21
C THR A 179 9.99 3.36 -18.29
N PRO A 180 9.31 2.32 -18.82
CA PRO A 180 8.97 1.13 -18.06
C PRO A 180 10.22 0.34 -17.65
N GLY A 181 10.11 -0.37 -16.54
CA GLY A 181 11.21 -1.12 -15.97
C GLY A 181 11.08 -1.25 -14.47
N PHE A 182 12.18 -1.60 -13.82
CA PHE A 182 12.24 -1.70 -12.36
C PHE A 182 13.62 -1.30 -11.83
N SER A 183 13.66 -0.85 -10.58
CA SER A 183 14.91 -0.64 -9.87
C SER A 183 15.60 -1.97 -9.60
N LYS A 184 16.92 -1.95 -9.45
CA LYS A 184 17.69 -3.06 -8.89
C LYS A 184 17.01 -3.60 -7.62
N ILE A 185 17.03 -4.93 -7.50
CA ILE A 185 16.51 -5.65 -6.34
C ILE A 185 17.22 -5.18 -5.07
N PHE A 186 16.43 -4.88 -4.04
CA PHE A 186 16.91 -4.51 -2.72
C PHE A 186 16.33 -5.45 -1.67
N GLU A 187 17.20 -6.10 -0.91
CA GLU A 187 16.83 -6.96 0.21
C GLU A 187 17.02 -6.22 1.54
N ASP A 188 15.98 -6.20 2.36
CA ASP A 188 15.99 -5.62 3.70
C ASP A 188 15.86 -6.73 4.75
N SER A 189 16.92 -6.95 5.52
CA SER A 189 16.97 -7.94 6.61
C SER A 189 16.79 -7.30 8.00
N LYS A 190 16.31 -6.05 8.09
CA LYS A 190 16.15 -5.32 9.35
C LYS A 190 15.32 -6.06 10.41
N PHE A 191 14.38 -6.89 10.00
CA PHE A 191 13.48 -7.62 10.91
C PHE A 191 13.98 -9.00 11.32
N GLY A 192 15.22 -9.35 10.96
CA GLY A 192 15.82 -10.65 11.20
C GLY A 192 15.98 -11.48 9.91
N ASN A 193 16.78 -12.55 10.00
CA ASN A 193 17.11 -13.41 8.85
C ASN A 193 15.90 -14.22 8.36
N ASP A 194 14.88 -14.38 9.19
CA ASP A 194 13.62 -15.07 8.90
C ASP A 194 12.54 -14.13 8.28
N LYS A 195 12.81 -12.82 8.24
CA LYS A 195 11.86 -11.77 7.82
C LYS A 195 12.49 -10.81 6.81
N ILE A 196 13.14 -11.37 5.80
CA ILE A 196 13.74 -10.58 4.72
C ILE A 196 12.63 -10.11 3.78
N ILE A 197 12.69 -8.84 3.40
CA ILE A 197 11.81 -8.23 2.40
C ILE A 197 12.65 -7.91 1.17
N THR A 198 12.31 -8.52 0.05
CA THR A 198 12.85 -8.14 -1.26
C THR A 198 11.94 -7.10 -1.89
N SER A 199 12.49 -6.00 -2.39
CA SER A 199 11.68 -4.93 -2.98
C SER A 199 12.29 -4.33 -4.24
N VAL A 200 11.41 -3.88 -5.13
CA VAL A 200 11.73 -3.08 -6.31
C VAL A 200 10.72 -1.95 -6.46
N PHE A 201 11.15 -0.85 -7.08
CA PHE A 201 10.26 0.16 -7.63
C PHE A 201 10.07 -0.14 -9.11
N ALA A 202 8.83 -0.25 -9.58
CA ALA A 202 8.53 -0.64 -10.96
C ALA A 202 7.61 0.36 -11.65
N ARG A 203 7.84 0.57 -12.95
CA ARG A 203 6.95 1.31 -13.85
C ARG A 203 6.45 0.37 -14.93
N LEU A 204 5.13 0.27 -15.06
CA LEU A 204 4.50 -0.68 -15.98
C LEU A 204 4.39 -0.17 -17.43
N ALA A 205 4.32 1.14 -17.65
CA ALA A 205 4.34 1.75 -18.98
C ALA A 205 4.87 3.19 -18.91
N ASP A 206 5.24 3.75 -20.06
CA ASP A 206 5.84 5.08 -20.16
C ASP A 206 5.03 6.16 -19.43
N SER A 207 5.74 6.99 -18.66
CA SER A 207 5.21 8.14 -17.92
C SER A 207 4.13 7.83 -16.87
N LEU A 208 3.85 6.55 -16.58
CA LEU A 208 2.95 6.17 -15.49
C LEU A 208 3.65 6.26 -14.13
N PRO A 209 2.89 6.41 -13.03
CA PRO A 209 3.47 6.40 -11.69
C PRO A 209 4.21 5.09 -11.38
N LEU A 210 5.25 5.19 -10.55
CA LEU A 210 5.89 4.02 -9.96
C LEU A 210 4.99 3.36 -8.92
N ILE A 211 5.11 2.04 -8.84
CA ILE A 211 4.64 1.24 -7.72
C ILE A 211 5.85 0.63 -7.02
N LYS A 212 5.75 0.43 -5.70
CA LYS A 212 6.70 -0.42 -4.98
C LYS A 212 6.12 -1.82 -4.93
N VAL A 213 6.92 -2.80 -5.34
CA VAL A 213 6.62 -4.23 -5.28
C VAL A 213 7.47 -4.82 -4.17
N GLU A 214 6.86 -5.48 -3.21
CA GLU A 214 7.54 -6.16 -2.10
C GLU A 214 7.18 -7.64 -2.07
N LEU A 215 8.22 -8.46 -1.94
CA LEU A 215 8.19 -9.91 -1.90
C LEU A 215 8.78 -10.37 -0.58
N PHE A 216 8.25 -11.45 -0.04
CA PHE A 216 8.80 -12.07 1.14
C PHE A 216 9.96 -13.01 0.79
N GLY A 217 11.01 -13.00 1.62
CA GLY A 217 12.21 -13.82 1.45
C GLY A 217 13.32 -13.12 0.65
N SER A 218 14.40 -13.86 0.43
CA SER A 218 15.60 -13.45 -0.31
C SER A 218 15.85 -14.34 -1.53
N GLY A 219 16.82 -13.97 -2.35
CA GLY A 219 17.28 -14.78 -3.49
C GLY A 219 16.41 -14.65 -4.73
N HIS A 220 15.47 -13.70 -4.75
CA HIS A 220 14.69 -13.37 -5.94
C HIS A 220 15.61 -12.77 -7.01
N THR A 221 15.39 -13.17 -8.26
CA THR A 221 16.17 -12.73 -9.42
C THR A 221 15.39 -11.71 -10.25
N ASP A 222 16.09 -11.01 -11.15
CA ASP A 222 15.45 -10.12 -12.12
C ASP A 222 14.39 -10.85 -12.97
N ASN A 223 14.59 -12.14 -13.26
CA ASN A 223 13.60 -12.94 -13.98
C ASN A 223 12.32 -13.16 -13.14
N ASP A 224 12.44 -13.37 -11.83
CA ASP A 224 11.27 -13.51 -10.95
C ASP A 224 10.45 -12.21 -10.93
N VAL A 225 11.14 -11.06 -10.82
CA VAL A 225 10.53 -9.73 -10.90
C VAL A 225 9.84 -9.54 -12.25
N ILE A 226 10.50 -9.88 -13.36
CA ILE A 226 9.92 -9.79 -14.71
C ILE A 226 8.63 -10.61 -14.82
N GLN A 227 8.63 -11.86 -14.34
CA GLN A 227 7.42 -12.70 -14.37
C GLN A 227 6.28 -12.10 -13.55
N ILE A 228 6.57 -11.53 -12.38
CA ILE A 228 5.58 -10.84 -11.54
C ILE A 228 5.04 -9.60 -12.26
N LEU A 229 5.90 -8.77 -12.85
CA LEU A 229 5.49 -7.56 -13.57
C LEU A 229 4.62 -7.87 -14.79
N ASN A 230 4.92 -8.96 -15.52
CA ASN A 230 4.11 -9.39 -16.67
C ASN A 230 2.68 -9.78 -16.25
N LYS A 231 2.57 -10.55 -15.14
CA LYS A 231 1.29 -10.92 -14.54
C LYS A 231 0.54 -9.68 -14.02
N ILE A 232 1.21 -8.79 -13.29
CA ILE A 232 0.62 -7.52 -12.82
C ILE A 232 0.11 -6.69 -14.00
N TYR A 233 0.90 -6.58 -15.07
CA TYR A 233 0.61 -5.73 -16.22
C TYR A 233 -0.64 -6.18 -16.99
N LYS A 234 -0.89 -7.48 -17.09
CA LYS A 234 -2.05 -8.06 -17.79
C LYS A 234 -3.37 -7.39 -17.43
N ASN A 235 -3.60 -7.16 -16.14
CA ASN A 235 -4.85 -6.61 -15.60
C ASN A 235 -4.66 -5.21 -14.98
N SER A 236 -3.59 -4.48 -15.33
CA SER A 236 -3.36 -3.14 -14.79
C SER A 236 -4.05 -2.06 -15.64
N ILE A 237 -4.61 -1.04 -14.98
CA ILE A 237 -5.21 0.15 -15.61
C ILE A 237 -4.52 1.38 -15.03
N GLY A 238 -3.97 2.23 -15.89
CA GLY A 238 -3.26 3.44 -15.45
C GLY A 238 -2.01 3.16 -14.61
N GLY A 239 -1.39 1.98 -14.78
CA GLY A 239 -0.14 1.62 -14.10
C GLY A 239 -0.34 0.99 -12.73
N TYR A 240 -1.58 0.62 -12.38
CA TYR A 240 -1.90 -0.02 -11.11
C TYR A 240 -2.84 -1.23 -11.32
N PRO A 241 -2.70 -2.33 -10.56
CA PRO A 241 -3.53 -3.52 -10.71
C PRO A 241 -5.02 -3.22 -10.54
N TYR A 242 -5.84 -3.67 -11.50
CA TYR A 242 -7.29 -3.40 -11.44
C TYR A 242 -7.98 -4.12 -10.28
N SER A 243 -7.54 -5.33 -9.92
CA SER A 243 -8.08 -6.06 -8.76
C SER A 243 -7.89 -5.30 -7.45
N LEU A 244 -6.74 -4.64 -7.25
CA LEU A 244 -6.53 -3.77 -6.08
C LEU A 244 -7.43 -2.53 -6.11
N LYS A 245 -7.65 -1.93 -7.30
CA LYS A 245 -8.61 -0.83 -7.45
C LYS A 245 -10.03 -1.26 -7.10
N LEU A 246 -10.42 -2.48 -7.49
CA LEU A 246 -11.71 -3.05 -7.12
C LEU A 246 -11.80 -3.29 -5.60
N ALA A 247 -10.79 -3.89 -4.98
CA ALA A 247 -10.77 -4.14 -3.54
C ALA A 247 -10.94 -2.83 -2.75
N HIS A 248 -10.13 -1.83 -3.07
CA HIS A 248 -10.19 -0.50 -2.45
C HIS A 248 -11.57 0.16 -2.54
N ASN A 249 -12.20 0.06 -3.71
CA ASN A 249 -13.52 0.66 -3.92
C ASN A 249 -14.63 -0.09 -3.17
N ASN A 250 -14.49 -1.40 -2.97
CA ASN A 250 -15.50 -2.22 -2.30
C ASN A 250 -15.34 -2.25 -0.77
N CYS A 251 -14.13 -2.03 -0.23
CA CYS A 251 -13.91 -1.99 1.22
C CYS A 251 -14.14 -0.59 1.83
N LYS A 252 -14.24 0.47 1.02
CA LYS A 252 -14.30 1.85 1.54
C LYS A 252 -15.54 2.10 2.41
N ILE A 253 -15.32 2.46 3.68
CA ILE A 253 -16.38 2.89 4.62
C ILE A 253 -16.36 4.41 4.74
N SER A 254 -17.41 5.09 4.26
CA SER A 254 -17.52 6.55 4.35
C SER A 254 -18.15 7.02 5.67
N GLY A 255 -17.97 8.30 6.02
CA GLY A 255 -18.64 8.88 7.19
C GLY A 255 -20.18 8.82 7.07
N ASN A 256 -20.73 8.93 5.86
CA ASN A 256 -22.16 8.80 5.62
C ASN A 256 -22.66 7.36 5.90
N ASP A 257 -21.81 6.35 5.70
CA ASP A 257 -22.16 4.97 6.04
C ASP A 257 -22.22 4.78 7.55
N LEU A 258 -21.32 5.40 8.31
CA LEU A 258 -21.39 5.45 9.77
C LEU A 258 -22.62 6.20 10.27
N THR A 259 -23.01 7.32 9.62
CA THR A 259 -24.24 8.03 9.97
C THR A 259 -25.46 7.13 9.78
N LYS A 260 -25.53 6.37 8.68
CA LYS A 260 -26.61 5.40 8.46
C LYS A 260 -26.59 4.28 9.50
N LEU A 261 -25.42 3.73 9.82
CA LEU A 261 -25.28 2.71 10.88
C LEU A 261 -25.77 3.25 12.23
N ALA A 262 -25.34 4.46 12.61
CA ALA A 262 -25.80 5.12 13.82
C ALA A 262 -27.32 5.30 13.83
N SER A 263 -27.93 5.69 12.71
CA SER A 263 -29.38 5.82 12.58
C SER A 263 -30.11 4.48 12.70
N ILE A 264 -29.60 3.42 12.07
CA ILE A 264 -30.15 2.06 12.17
C ILE A 264 -30.14 1.58 13.63
N HIS A 265 -29.07 1.89 14.38
CA HIS A 265 -28.95 1.55 15.79
C HIS A 265 -29.66 2.52 16.75
N GLY A 266 -30.34 3.56 16.24
CA GLY A 266 -31.02 4.57 17.08
C GLY A 266 -30.09 5.53 17.81
N LEU A 267 -28.78 5.51 17.51
CA LEU A 267 -27.76 6.34 18.16
C LEU A 267 -27.78 7.81 17.70
N SER A 268 -28.54 8.12 16.66
CA SER A 268 -28.68 9.51 16.15
C SER A 268 -29.28 10.49 17.16
N ASN A 269 -29.92 10.00 18.23
CA ASN A 269 -30.51 10.81 19.29
C ASN A 269 -29.66 10.85 20.57
N GLU A 270 -28.52 10.15 20.61
CA GLU A 270 -27.67 10.04 21.80
C GLU A 270 -26.91 11.34 22.08
N ILE A 271 -26.60 11.59 23.35
CA ILE A 271 -25.89 12.81 23.76
C ILE A 271 -24.46 12.78 23.20
N GLY A 272 -24.07 13.83 22.46
CA GLY A 272 -22.78 13.91 21.75
C GLY A 272 -22.82 13.49 20.27
N SER A 273 -23.98 13.12 19.74
CA SER A 273 -24.21 12.79 18.32
C SER A 273 -24.24 14.00 17.36
N ARG A 274 -24.11 15.23 17.88
CA ARG A 274 -24.02 16.45 17.06
C ARG A 274 -22.56 16.80 16.80
N GLU A 275 -22.26 16.96 15.52
CA GLU A 275 -21.03 17.52 14.98
C GLU A 275 -20.54 18.69 15.83
N VAL A 276 -19.28 18.62 16.27
CA VAL A 276 -18.48 19.81 16.47
C VAL A 276 -18.45 20.51 15.11
N LEU A 277 -19.30 21.52 14.95
CA LEU A 277 -19.38 22.38 13.77
C LEU A 277 -17.95 22.78 13.34
N GLY A 278 -17.68 22.63 12.04
CA GLY A 278 -16.38 22.84 11.41
C GLY A 278 -15.86 24.27 11.38
#